data_AF-A0A930XWW5-F1
#
_entry.id   AF-A0A930XWW5-F1
#
_cell.length_a   1.000
_cell.length_b   1.000
_cell.length_c   1.000
_cell.angle_alpha   90.00
_cell.angle_beta   90.00
_cell.angle_gamma   90.00
#
_symmetry.space_group_name_H-M   'P 1'
#
loop_
_entity.id
_entity.type
_entity.pdbx_description
1 polymer ?
#
loop_
_entity_poly.entity_id
_entity_poly.type
_entity_poly.pdbx_seq_one_letter_code
_entity_poly.pdbx_strand_id
1 'polypeptide(L)' 'MTPNPGEAATAWYIQRQPDGTCELIPESEFEERADSSSWGPYPSRAEAITRRVGLIRAGHCRPV' A
#
# COMPACT_ATOMS: atom_id res chain seq x y z
N MET A 1 9.68 -27.26 6.92
CA MET A 1 8.60 -26.24 6.94
C MET A 1 9.05 -25.12 7.86
N THR A 2 9.69 -24.09 7.30
CA THR A 2 9.95 -22.84 8.03
C THR A 2 10.22 -21.75 7.00
N PRO A 3 9.37 -20.73 6.84
CA PRO A 3 9.76 -19.53 6.09
C PRO A 3 10.79 -18.74 6.89
N ASN A 4 11.76 -18.18 6.18
CA ASN A 4 12.88 -17.41 6.73
C ASN A 4 12.40 -16.09 7.37
N PRO A 5 13.02 -15.62 8.46
CA PRO A 5 12.73 -14.31 9.07
C PRO A 5 13.37 -13.16 8.25
N GLY A 6 13.01 -13.06 6.97
CA GLY A 6 13.53 -12.08 6.02
C GLY A 6 12.82 -12.14 4.67
N GLU A 7 11.58 -12.64 4.63
CA GLU A 7 10.79 -12.72 3.40
C GLU A 7 10.38 -11.29 3.03
N ALA A 8 11.13 -10.71 2.09
CA ALA A 8 10.82 -9.42 1.49
C ALA A 8 9.34 -9.41 1.10
N ALA A 9 8.57 -8.46 1.65
CA ALA A 9 7.13 -8.42 1.45
C ALA A 9 6.77 -8.58 -0.03
N THR A 10 6.22 -9.75 -0.36
CA THR A 10 5.81 -10.12 -1.71
C THR A 10 4.55 -9.35 -2.11
N ALA A 11 3.79 -8.88 -1.12
CA ALA A 11 2.58 -8.10 -1.28
C ALA A 11 2.74 -6.69 -0.69
N TRP A 12 2.21 -5.70 -1.40
CA TRP A 12 2.24 -4.29 -1.05
C TRP A 12 0.83 -3.72 -1.10
N TYR A 13 0.52 -2.85 -0.14
CA TYR A 13 -0.74 -2.15 -0.05
C TYR A 13 -0.51 -0.64 -0.15
N ILE A 14 -1.52 0.07 -0.62
CA ILE A 14 -1.58 1.53 -0.56
C ILE A 14 -2.63 1.86 0.48
N GLN A 15 -2.25 2.50 1.57
CA GLN A 15 -3.18 2.93 2.63
C GLN A 15 -3.32 4.45 2.61
N ARG A 16 -4.57 4.92 2.56
CA ARG A 16 -4.89 6.34 2.66
C ARG A 16 -4.76 6.81 4.10
N GLN A 17 -3.94 7.83 4.31
CA GLN A 17 -3.75 8.48 5.59
C GLN A 17 -4.83 9.55 5.85
N PRO A 18 -5.07 9.93 7.11
CA PRO A 18 -6.08 10.94 7.47
C PRO A 18 -5.85 12.31 6.83
N ASP A 19 -4.61 12.65 6.51
CA ASP A 19 -4.24 13.90 5.82
C ASP A 19 -4.55 13.90 4.31
N GLY A 20 -5.06 12.77 3.81
CA GLY A 20 -5.40 12.53 2.41
C GLY A 20 -4.23 12.06 1.55
N THR A 21 -3.04 11.88 2.12
CA THR A 21 -1.92 11.24 1.41
C THR A 21 -2.10 9.72 1.38
N CYS A 22 -1.31 9.04 0.56
CA CYS A 22 -1.35 7.58 0.46
C CYS A 22 0.06 7.02 0.61
N GLU A 23 0.20 6.08 1.53
CA GLU A 23 1.46 5.44 1.87
C GLU A 23 1.51 4.02 1.33
N LEU A 24 2.71 3.56 0.95
CA LEU A 24 2.92 2.19 0.52
C LEU A 24 3.39 1.37 1.70
N ILE A 25 2.58 0.42 2.13
CA ILE A 25 2.83 -0.42 3.29
C ILE A 25 3.04 -1.86 2.80
N PRO A 26 4.16 -2.52 3.13
CA PRO A 26 4.32 -3.95 2.86
C PRO A 26 3.31 -4.77 3.65
N GLU A 27 2.90 -5.93 3.14
CA GLU A 27 1.94 -6.81 3.82
C GLU A 27 2.31 -7.13 5.27
N SER A 28 3.60 -7.30 5.56
CA SER A 28 4.10 -7.55 6.92
C SER A 28 3.82 -6.42 7.91
N GLU A 29 3.58 -5.21 7.42
CA GLU A 29 3.25 -4.01 8.21
C GLU A 29 1.82 -3.52 7.95
N PHE A 30 1.06 -4.20 7.10
CA PHE A 30 -0.28 -3.77 6.72
C PHE A 30 -1.29 -4.11 7.82
N GLU A 31 -1.91 -3.08 8.36
CA GLU A 31 -3.04 -3.20 9.28
C GLU A 31 -4.30 -2.61 8.62
N GLU A 32 -5.31 -3.45 8.42
CA GLU A 32 -6.60 -3.01 7.92
C GLU A 32 -7.30 -2.15 8.99
N ARG A 33 -7.42 -0.85 8.75
CA ARG A 33 -8.23 0.06 9.58
C ARG A 33 -9.57 0.30 8.91
N ALA A 34 -10.65 0.07 9.65
CA ALA A 34 -12.02 0.27 9.20
C ALA A 34 -12.29 1.68 8.64
N ASP A 35 -11.60 2.69 9.18
CA ASP A 35 -11.76 4.09 8.80
C ASP A 35 -10.83 4.56 7.66
N SER A 36 -9.98 3.68 7.12
CA SER A 36 -9.02 4.04 6.07
C SER A 36 -9.21 3.21 4.80
N SER A 37 -9.28 3.89 3.65
CA SER A 37 -9.29 3.21 2.36
C SER A 37 -7.91 2.59 2.09
N SER A 38 -7.91 1.31 1.77
CA SER A 38 -6.70 0.56 1.42
C SER A 38 -6.88 -0.11 0.05
N TRP A 39 -5.82 -0.17 -0.75
CA TRP A 39 -5.82 -0.80 -2.08
C TRP A 39 -4.64 -1.78 -2.22
N GLY A 40 -4.92 -2.97 -2.74
CA GLY A 40 -3.94 -4.06 -2.87
C GLY A 40 -4.61 -5.43 -2.66
N PRO A 41 -3.83 -6.50 -2.44
CA PRO A 41 -2.37 -6.55 -2.49
C PRO A 41 -1.80 -6.39 -3.90
N TYR A 42 -0.59 -5.82 -4.00
CA TYR A 42 0.20 -5.73 -5.23
C TYR A 42 1.47 -6.56 -5.13
N PRO A 43 1.89 -7.26 -6.19
CA PRO A 43 3.00 -8.22 -6.13
C PRO A 43 4.40 -7.58 -5.99
N SER A 44 4.49 -6.25 -5.99
CA SER A 44 5.75 -5.51 -5.91
C SER A 44 5.52 -4.04 -5.56
N ARG A 45 6.52 -3.44 -4.89
CA ARG A 45 6.52 -2.00 -4.58
C ARG A 45 6.36 -1.13 -5.84
N ALA A 46 7.02 -1.50 -6.93
CA ALA A 46 6.93 -0.77 -8.20
C ALA A 46 5.50 -0.73 -8.78
N GLU A 47 4.75 -1.83 -8.65
CA GLU A 47 3.36 -1.87 -9.09
C GLU A 47 2.49 -1.01 -8.17
N ALA A 48 2.67 -1.11 -6.85
CA ALA A 48 1.98 -0.26 -5.89
C ALA A 48 2.25 1.24 -6.15
N ILE A 49 3.47 1.63 -6.55
CA ILE A 49 3.78 3.03 -6.92
C ILE A 49 2.97 3.44 -8.16
N THR A 50 2.94 2.59 -9.19
CA THR A 50 2.18 2.84 -10.42
C THR A 50 0.69 3.01 -10.13
N ARG A 51 0.13 2.15 -9.28
CA ARG A 51 -1.27 2.20 -8.83
C ARG A 51 -1.56 3.46 -8.01
N ARG A 52 -0.64 3.85 -7.11
CA ARG A 52 -0.74 5.10 -6.34
C ARG A 52 -0.83 6.32 -7.24
N VAL A 53 -0.05 6.40 -8.31
CA VAL A 53 -0.15 7.52 -9.28
C VAL A 53 -1.55 7.57 -9.92
N GLY A 54 -2.14 6.42 -10.23
CA GLY A 54 -3.52 6.34 -10.71
C GLY A 54 -4.53 6.87 -9.68
N LEU A 55 -4.36 6.51 -8.41
CA LEU A 55 -5.20 7.00 -7.31
C LEU A 55 -5.07 8.51 -7.09
N ILE A 56 -3.88 9.08 -7.32
CA ILE A 56 -3.68 10.54 -7.29
C ILE A 56 -4.46 11.21 -8.42
N ARG A 57 -4.37 10.69 -9.65
CA ARG A 57 -5.11 11.23 -10.81
C ARG A 57 -6.63 11.12 -10.65
N ALA A 58 -7.10 10.10 -9.93
CA ALA A 58 -8.51 9.91 -9.61
C ALA A 58 -9.01 10.75 -8.42
N GLY A 59 -8.12 11.47 -7.72
CA GLY A 59 -8.47 12.29 -6.55
C GLY A 59 -8.63 11.50 -5.24
N HIS A 60 -8.28 10.21 -5.21
CA HIS A 60 -8.32 9.40 -3.99
C HIS A 60 -7.13 9.69 -3.05
N CYS A 61 -5.99 10.06 -3.64
CA CYS A 61 -4.75 10.35 -2.93
C CYS A 61 -4.25 11.75 -3.28
N ARG A 62 -3.67 12.45 -2.30
CA ARG A 62 -2.99 13.72 -2.53
C ARG A 62 -1.54 13.47 -2.98
N PRO A 63 -1.04 14.25 -3.95
CA PRO A 63 0.39 14.32 -4.20
C PRO A 63 1.10 14.96 -3.00
N VAL A 64 2.28 14.45 -2.68
CA VAL A 64 3.19 15.04 -1.68
C VAL A 64 4.28 15.84 -2.38
#